data_AF-A0A1W1CSA6-F1
#
_entry.id   AF-A0A1W1CSA6-F1
#
_cell.length_a   1.000
_cell.length_b   1.000
_cell.length_c   1.000
_cell.angle_alpha   90.00
_cell.angle_beta   90.00
_cell.angle_gamma   90.00
#
_symmetry.space_group_name_H-M   'P 1'
#
loop_
_entity.id
_entity.type
_entity.pdbx_description
1 polymer ?
#
loop_
_entity_poly.entity_id
_entity_poly.type
_entity_poly.pdbx_seq_one_letter_code
_entity_poly.pdbx_strand_id
1 'polypeptide(L)'
;MQRIFKVMNVKCGGCANTLKKALLEDFGEVSVDLEKEPREISVEISEEKVLDLRHRLKSLGYPMSDEDLSTIESFTSTAKSFVSCAIGKIDARDN
;
A
#
# COMPACT_ATOMS: atom_id res chain seq x y z
N MET A 1 -5.33 -11.98 1.59
CA MET A 1 -6.06 -10.83 2.16
C MET A 1 -6.40 -9.92 0.99
N GLN A 2 -7.69 -9.69 0.74
CA GLN A 2 -8.11 -8.78 -0.31
C GLN A 2 -7.89 -7.33 0.14
N ARG A 3 -7.20 -6.55 -0.69
CA ARG A 3 -6.92 -5.13 -0.48
C ARG A 3 -7.39 -4.32 -1.68
N ILE A 4 -7.84 -3.10 -1.43
CA ILE A 4 -8.36 -2.19 -2.44
C ILE A 4 -7.47 -0.97 -2.47
N PHE A 5 -6.90 -0.67 -3.63
CA PHE A 5 -5.99 0.45 -3.85
C PHE A 5 -6.59 1.41 -4.87
N LYS A 6 -6.55 2.71 -4.58
CA LYS A 6 -6.91 3.75 -5.56
C LYS A 6 -5.72 3.99 -6.49
N VAL A 7 -5.94 3.91 -7.80
CA VAL A 7 -4.91 4.17 -8.82
C VAL A 7 -5.27 5.34 -9.70
N MET A 8 -4.24 6.10 -10.08
CA MET A 8 -4.37 7.24 -10.96
C MET A 8 -3.94 6.87 -12.39
N ASN A 9 -4.31 7.72 -13.35
CA ASN A 9 -3.89 7.62 -14.75
C ASN A 9 -4.43 6.41 -15.56
N VAL A 10 -5.22 5.53 -14.97
CA VAL A 10 -6.09 4.62 -15.73
C VAL A 10 -7.20 5.48 -16.32
N LYS A 11 -7.41 5.51 -17.64
CA LYS A 11 -8.44 6.35 -18.30
C LYS A 11 -9.49 5.55 -19.07
N CYS A 12 -9.13 4.35 -19.52
CA CYS A 12 -10.00 3.49 -20.32
C CYS A 12 -9.87 2.02 -19.87
N GLY A 13 -10.85 1.20 -20.26
CA GLY A 13 -10.82 -0.24 -20.00
C GLY A 13 -9.59 -0.95 -20.59
N GLY A 14 -9.02 -0.41 -21.69
CA GLY A 14 -7.77 -0.90 -22.27
C GLY A 14 -6.58 -0.78 -21.32
N CYS A 15 -6.40 0.40 -20.69
CA CYS A 15 -5.38 0.61 -19.66
C CYS A 15 -5.58 -0.32 -18.46
N ALA A 16 -6.84 -0.47 -18.01
CA ALA A 16 -7.18 -1.35 -16.91
C ALA A 16 -6.83 -2.81 -17.22
N ASN A 17 -7.12 -3.30 -18.43
CA ASN A 17 -6.82 -4.68 -18.81
C ASN A 17 -5.32 -4.95 -18.90
N THR A 18 -4.53 -4.02 -19.43
CA THR A 18 -3.07 -4.13 -19.48
C THR A 18 -2.48 -4.16 -18.06
N LEU A 19 -2.97 -3.28 -17.18
CA LEU A 19 -2.56 -3.26 -15.78
C LEU A 19 -2.93 -4.57 -15.07
N LYS A 20 -4.17 -5.07 -15.24
CA LYS A 20 -4.59 -6.36 -14.70
C LYS A 20 -3.66 -7.48 -15.14
N LYS A 21 -3.35 -7.58 -16.44
CA LYS A 21 -2.43 -8.62 -16.96
C LYS A 21 -1.03 -8.50 -16.38
N ALA A 22 -0.47 -7.29 -16.35
CA ALA A 22 0.87 -7.05 -15.83
C ALA A 22 0.99 -7.36 -14.33
N LEU A 23 -0.11 -7.19 -13.58
CA LEU A 23 -0.18 -7.54 -12.16
C LEU A 23 -0.57 -8.99 -11.92
N LEU A 24 -1.31 -9.62 -12.85
CA LEU A 24 -1.71 -11.02 -12.78
C LEU A 24 -0.51 -11.96 -12.71
N GLU A 25 0.56 -11.63 -13.44
CA GLU A 25 1.78 -12.44 -13.47
C GLU A 25 2.59 -12.39 -12.16
N ASP A 26 2.65 -11.23 -11.49
CA ASP A 26 3.48 -11.02 -10.28
C ASP A 26 2.68 -11.17 -8.97
N PHE A 27 1.41 -10.76 -8.97
CA PHE A 27 0.55 -10.59 -7.79
C PHE A 27 -0.71 -11.45 -7.81
N GLY A 28 -1.11 -12.01 -8.96
CA GLY A 28 -2.31 -12.83 -9.10
C GLY A 28 -3.56 -12.01 -9.45
N GLU A 29 -4.74 -12.55 -9.18
CA GLU A 29 -5.98 -11.99 -9.72
C GLU A 29 -6.25 -10.54 -9.25
N VAL A 30 -6.33 -9.62 -10.21
CA VAL A 30 -6.62 -8.20 -9.99
C VAL A 30 -7.95 -7.83 -10.63
N SER A 31 -8.85 -7.27 -9.83
CA SER A 31 -10.05 -6.61 -10.32
C SER A 31 -9.85 -5.10 -10.37
N VAL A 32 -10.49 -4.43 -11.33
CA VAL A 32 -10.41 -2.98 -11.50
C VAL A 32 -11.84 -2.49 -11.61
N ASP A 33 -12.16 -1.55 -10.76
CA ASP A 33 -13.44 -0.88 -10.65
C ASP A 33 -13.35 0.45 -11.41
N LEU A 34 -14.04 0.49 -12.55
CA LEU A 34 -14.10 1.67 -13.42
C LEU A 34 -15.29 2.57 -13.07
N GLU A 35 -16.15 2.15 -12.14
CA GLU A 35 -17.35 2.90 -11.74
C GLU A 35 -17.00 4.05 -10.79
N LYS A 36 -15.84 3.98 -10.12
CA LYS A 36 -15.35 5.03 -9.22
C LYS A 36 -14.28 5.91 -9.85
N GLU A 37 -14.32 7.20 -9.53
CA GLU A 37 -13.27 8.17 -9.82
C GLU A 37 -12.75 8.79 -8.51
N PRO A 38 -11.47 8.56 -8.13
CA PRO A 38 -10.43 7.80 -8.83
C PRO A 38 -10.72 6.29 -8.88
N ARG A 39 -10.17 5.62 -9.90
CA ARG A 39 -10.40 4.19 -10.16
C ARG A 39 -9.78 3.34 -9.07
N GLU A 40 -10.47 2.30 -8.66
CA GLU A 40 -10.04 1.39 -7.61
C GLU A 40 -9.62 0.05 -8.20
N ILE A 41 -8.58 -0.56 -7.64
CA ILE A 41 -8.17 -1.92 -7.98
C ILE A 41 -8.24 -2.79 -6.75
N SER A 42 -8.82 -3.97 -6.88
CA SER A 42 -8.87 -4.98 -5.83
C SER A 42 -7.89 -6.10 -6.16
N VAL A 43 -7.01 -6.43 -5.23
CA VAL A 43 -6.01 -7.48 -5.41
C VAL A 43 -5.82 -8.25 -4.11
N GLU A 44 -5.63 -9.56 -4.22
CA GLU A 44 -5.33 -10.42 -3.08
C GLU A 44 -3.81 -10.62 -2.93
N ILE A 45 -3.21 -9.87 -2.02
CA ILE A 45 -1.78 -9.97 -1.71
C ILE A 45 -1.51 -9.89 -0.20
N SER A 46 -0.37 -10.44 0.20
CA SER A 46 0.19 -10.24 1.55
C SER A 46 0.73 -8.83 1.71
N GLU A 47 0.77 -8.34 2.96
CA GLU A 47 1.24 -6.98 3.29
C GLU A 47 2.67 -6.70 2.82
N GLU A 48 3.54 -7.71 2.87
CA GLU A 48 4.91 -7.63 2.37
C GLU A 48 5.00 -7.30 0.87
N LYS A 49 4.01 -7.75 0.08
CA LYS A 49 3.96 -7.53 -1.37
C LYS A 49 3.31 -6.21 -1.76
N VAL A 50 2.69 -5.49 -0.82
CA VAL A 50 2.04 -4.19 -1.10
C VAL A 50 3.06 -3.16 -1.54
N LEU A 51 4.25 -3.17 -0.93
CA LEU A 51 5.34 -2.26 -1.30
C LEU A 51 5.83 -2.54 -2.73
N ASP A 52 5.96 -3.81 -3.07
CA ASP A 52 6.40 -4.27 -4.40
C ASP A 52 5.36 -3.93 -5.48
N LEU A 53 4.07 -4.16 -5.17
CA LEU A 53 2.95 -3.76 -6.00
C LEU A 53 3.00 -2.26 -6.33
N ARG A 54 3.24 -1.43 -5.32
CA ARG A 54 3.37 0.02 -5.50
C ARG A 54 4.53 0.38 -6.42
N HIS A 55 5.69 -0.24 -6.23
CA HIS A 55 6.85 -0.02 -7.09
C HIS A 55 6.54 -0.41 -8.55
N ARG A 56 5.89 -1.55 -8.75
CA ARG A 56 5.51 -2.02 -10.07
C ARG A 56 4.50 -1.09 -10.74
N LEU A 57 3.45 -0.69 -10.02
CA LEU A 57 2.44 0.28 -10.47
C LEU A 57 3.06 1.62 -10.88
N LYS A 58 3.98 2.14 -10.07
CA LYS A 58 4.73 3.37 -10.37
C LYS A 58 5.58 3.21 -11.64
N SER A 59 6.25 2.06 -11.79
CA SER A 59 7.04 1.74 -12.98
C SER A 59 6.19 1.60 -14.25
N LEU A 60 4.93 1.18 -14.11
CA LEU A 60 3.96 1.06 -15.21
C LEU A 60 3.28 2.40 -15.55
N GLY A 61 3.51 3.47 -14.77
CA GLY A 61 2.90 4.78 -14.98
C GLY A 61 1.49 4.94 -14.39
N TYR A 62 1.12 4.06 -13.45
CA TYR A 62 -0.15 4.08 -12.72
C TYR A 62 0.09 4.24 -11.22
N PRO A 63 0.54 5.43 -10.76
CA PRO A 63 0.80 5.64 -9.33
C PRO A 63 -0.47 5.41 -8.50
N MET A 64 -0.30 4.79 -7.32
CA MET A 64 -1.36 4.72 -6.30
C MET A 64 -1.63 6.12 -5.73
N SER A 65 -2.88 6.41 -5.36
CA SER A 65 -3.27 7.66 -4.69
C SER A 65 -2.66 7.75 -3.28
N ASP A 66 -2.30 8.96 -2.86
CA ASP A 66 -1.61 9.25 -1.60
C ASP A 66 -2.41 8.83 -0.35
N GLU A 67 -3.75 8.76 -0.42
CA GLU A 67 -4.59 8.29 0.70
C GLU A 67 -4.27 6.85 1.13
N ASP A 68 -3.85 6.00 0.20
CA ASP A 68 -3.52 4.60 0.52
C ASP A 68 -2.20 4.48 1.28
N LEU A 69 -1.29 5.44 1.07
CA LEU A 69 0.00 5.53 1.75
C LEU A 69 -0.15 5.54 3.28
N SER A 70 -1.09 6.35 3.76
CA SER A 70 -1.40 6.51 5.18
C SER A 70 -1.88 5.20 5.83
N THR A 71 -2.53 4.34 5.05
CA THR A 71 -3.07 3.06 5.51
C THR A 71 -1.98 1.99 5.60
N ILE A 72 -1.01 2.02 4.68
CA ILE A 72 0.17 1.13 4.67
C ILE A 72 1.16 1.54 5.78
N GLU A 73 1.37 2.84 5.99
CA GLU A 73 2.18 3.34 7.11
C GLU A 73 1.59 2.95 8.47
N SER A 74 0.27 2.93 8.60
CA SER A 74 -0.40 2.46 9.83
C SER A 74 -0.19 0.96 10.09
N PHE A 75 -0.19 0.12 9.04
CA PHE A 75 0.07 -1.32 9.19
C PHE A 75 1.52 -1.63 9.56
N THR A 76 2.49 -0.86 9.06
CA THR A 76 3.91 -1.03 9.38
C THR A 76 4.34 -0.35 10.69
N SER A 77 3.52 0.56 11.25
CA SER A 77 3.86 1.35 12.45
C SER A 77 3.57 0.67 13.79
N THR A 78 3.02 -0.55 13.83
CA THR A 78 2.73 -1.21 15.12
C THR A 78 3.96 -1.87 15.78
N ALA A 79 5.08 -2.05 15.05
CA ALA A 79 6.25 -2.78 15.57
C ALA A 79 7.39 -1.91 16.16
N LYS A 80 7.21 -0.59 16.36
CA LYS A 80 8.27 0.27 16.95
C LYS A 80 7.95 0.87 18.33
N SER A 81 6.73 0.73 18.84
CA SER A 81 6.31 1.55 20.01
C SER A 81 6.38 0.85 21.38
N PHE A 82 6.81 -0.40 21.47
CA PHE A 82 6.94 -1.12 22.76
C PHE A 82 8.32 -1.04 23.43
N VAL A 83 9.24 -0.19 22.95
CA VAL A 83 10.56 0.01 23.59
C VAL A 83 10.63 1.21 24.54
N SER A 84 9.60 2.04 24.66
CA SER A 84 9.68 3.24 25.52
C SER A 84 9.25 3.03 26.98
N CYS A 85 9.04 1.79 27.43
CA CYS A 85 8.72 1.49 28.84
C CYS A 85 9.82 0.59 29.42
N ALA A 86 10.86 1.21 30.02
CA ALA A 86 11.82 0.66 31.01
C ALA A 86 13.31 1.03 30.77
N ILE A 87 13.65 2.32 30.88
CA ILE A 87 14.83 2.77 31.62
C ILE A 87 14.29 3.94 32.45
N GLY A 88 14.07 3.84 33.75
CA GLY A 88 14.94 3.26 34.76
C GLY A 88 15.29 4.42 35.69
N LYS A 89 14.58 4.49 36.82
CA LYS A 89 14.89 5.37 37.95
C LYS A 89 16.39 5.39 38.25
N ILE A 90 17.02 6.57 38.25
CA ILE A 90 18.13 7.01 39.12
C ILE A 90 17.94 8.53 39.25
N ASP A 91 17.42 9.06 40.36
CA ASP A 91 18.12 9.53 41.58
C ASP A 91 19.38 10.40 41.34
N ALA A 92 19.57 11.42 42.20
CA ALA A 92 20.51 12.56 42.19
C ALA A 92 19.91 13.83 41.54
N ARG A 93 19.48 14.90 42.24
CA ARG A 93 20.11 15.72 43.29
C ARG A 93 21.58 16.05 42.98
N ASP A 94 21.89 17.35 42.96
CA ASP A 94 23.22 18.00 42.96
C ASP A 94 23.73 18.56 41.62
N ASN A 95 23.42 19.83 41.34
CA ASN A 95 24.31 21.00 41.49
C ASN A 95 23.71 22.20 40.74
#